data_AF-A0A937S8T8-F1
#
_entry.id   AF-A0A937S8T8-F1
#
_cell.length_a   1.000
_cell.length_b   1.000
_cell.length_c   1.000
_cell.angle_alpha   90.00
_cell.angle_beta   90.00
_cell.angle_gamma   90.00
#
_symmetry.space_group_name_H-M   'P 1'
#
loop_
_entity.id
_entity.type
_entity.pdbx_description
1 polymer ?
#
loop_
_entity_poly.entity_id
_entity_poly.type
_entity_poly.pdbx_seq_one_letter_code
_entity_poly.pdbx_strand_id
1 'polypeptide(L)'
;MDPLPLTINRSQLDLMHNSINQAIEELKNRNAAGDFSPDSGQQEQNLLTYGASDFPKAQGRLQEVEVQLQTKLNGWSGDPNLTQSVPIALDSYQVQLMRSQLEHHRQGSDDNAQLVDEIINQLPENSPNENSD
;
A
#
# COMPACT_ATOMS: atom_id res chain seq x y z
N MET A 1 0.52 10.87 11.64
CA MET A 1 -0.23 10.92 10.39
C MET A 1 -1.69 10.77 10.73
N ASP A 2 -2.55 11.67 10.24
CA ASP A 2 -3.99 11.54 10.39
C ASP A 2 -4.51 10.45 9.45
N PRO A 3 -5.47 9.61 9.89
CA PRO A 3 -6.02 8.54 9.06
C PRO A 3 -6.83 9.10 7.90
N LEU A 4 -6.62 8.56 6.70
CA LEU A 4 -7.40 8.88 5.50
C LEU A 4 -8.75 8.14 5.58
N PRO A 5 -9.90 8.85 5.55
CA PRO A 5 -11.21 8.20 5.51
C PRO A 5 -11.51 7.75 4.08
N LEU A 6 -11.28 6.47 3.78
CA LEU A 6 -11.61 5.90 2.48
C LEU A 6 -13.05 5.39 2.48
N THR A 7 -13.85 5.80 1.50
CA THR A 7 -15.21 5.30 1.28
C THR A 7 -15.14 4.09 0.38
N ILE A 8 -15.07 2.91 0.99
CA ILE A 8 -14.81 1.64 0.29
C ILE A 8 -15.76 0.54 0.77
N ASN A 9 -15.99 -0.46 -0.07
CA ASN A 9 -16.69 -1.70 0.28
C ASN A 9 -15.70 -2.80 0.72
N ARG A 10 -16.21 -3.99 1.10
CA ARG A 10 -15.36 -5.08 1.58
C ARG A 10 -14.40 -5.59 0.49
N SER A 11 -14.86 -5.67 -0.76
CA SER A 11 -14.05 -6.13 -1.88
C SER A 11 -12.88 -5.18 -2.18
N GLN A 12 -13.11 -3.86 -2.10
CA GLN A 12 -12.06 -2.84 -2.24
C GLN A 12 -11.04 -2.92 -1.11
N LEU A 13 -11.50 -3.13 0.13
CA LEU A 13 -10.62 -3.31 1.27
C LEU A 13 -9.78 -4.61 1.14
N ASP A 14 -10.37 -5.68 0.62
CA ASP A 14 -9.67 -6.94 0.34
C ASP A 14 -8.62 -6.76 -0.77
N LEU A 15 -8.94 -6.01 -1.83
CA LEU A 15 -7.98 -5.65 -2.88
C LEU A 15 -6.79 -4.88 -2.30
N MET A 16 -7.02 -3.86 -1.48
CA MET A 16 -5.94 -3.13 -0.81
C MET A 16 -5.06 -4.03 0.05
N HIS A 17 -5.66 -4.97 0.79
CA HIS A 17 -4.94 -5.94 1.60
C HIS A 17 -4.10 -6.89 0.75
N ASN A 18 -4.64 -7.39 -0.36
CA ASN A 18 -3.92 -8.26 -1.30
C ASN A 18 -2.76 -7.52 -1.97
N SER A 19 -2.95 -6.26 -2.37
CA SER A 19 -1.89 -5.42 -2.93
C SER A 19 -0.72 -5.21 -1.96
N ILE A 20 -1.00 -5.02 -0.67
CA ILE A 20 0.06 -4.92 0.33
C ILE A 20 0.76 -6.25 0.58
N ASN A 21 0.02 -7.37 0.59
CA ASN A 21 0.64 -8.68 0.69
C ASN A 21 1.60 -8.94 -0.47
N GLN A 22 1.21 -8.61 -1.70
CA GLN A 22 2.09 -8.68 -2.86
C GLN A 22 3.33 -7.81 -2.69
N ALA A 23 3.19 -6.57 -2.25
CA ALA A 23 4.33 -5.69 -1.97
C ALA A 23 5.29 -6.26 -0.91
N ILE A 24 4.75 -6.93 0.13
CA ILE A 24 5.56 -7.61 1.16
C ILE A 24 6.32 -8.79 0.56
N GLU A 25 5.70 -9.56 -0.33
CA GLU A 25 6.36 -10.66 -1.04
C GLU A 25 7.46 -10.15 -1.97
N GLU A 26 7.19 -9.10 -2.75
CA GLU A 26 8.19 -8.44 -3.60
C GLU A 26 9.37 -7.93 -2.77
N LEU A 27 9.11 -7.26 -1.65
CA LEU A 27 10.14 -6.78 -0.74
C LEU A 27 11.03 -7.92 -0.22
N LYS A 28 10.43 -9.05 0.19
CA LYS A 28 11.18 -10.25 0.62
C LYS A 28 12.05 -10.81 -0.49
N ASN A 29 11.52 -10.88 -1.72
CA ASN A 29 12.25 -11.36 -2.88
C ASN A 29 13.44 -10.46 -3.22
N ARG A 30 13.25 -9.13 -3.17
CA ARG A 30 14.32 -8.14 -3.37
C ARG A 30 15.41 -8.26 -2.31
N ASN A 31 15.04 -8.45 -1.05
CA ASN A 31 16.02 -8.73 0.00
C ASN A 31 16.80 -10.03 -0.25
N ALA A 32 16.14 -11.10 -0.68
CA ALA A 32 16.81 -12.35 -1.03
C ALA A 32 17.75 -12.19 -2.24
N ALA A 33 17.45 -11.28 -3.17
CA ALA A 33 18.31 -10.90 -4.29
C ALA A 33 19.49 -9.99 -3.88
N GLY A 34 19.53 -9.52 -2.64
CA GLY A 34 20.60 -8.68 -2.11
C GLY A 34 20.38 -7.18 -2.23
N ASP A 35 19.20 -6.71 -2.67
CA ASP A 35 18.90 -5.28 -2.88
C ASP A 35 19.04 -4.43 -1.59
N PHE A 36 18.88 -5.05 -0.42
CA PHE A 36 18.99 -4.36 0.86
C PHE A 36 20.39 -4.48 1.50
N SER A 37 21.34 -5.09 0.79
CA SER A 37 22.74 -5.13 1.22
C SER A 37 23.31 -3.70 1.26
N PRO A 38 24.22 -3.39 2.19
CA PRO A 38 24.83 -2.06 2.27
C PRO A 38 25.59 -1.69 0.98
N ASP A 39 26.10 -2.69 0.25
CA ASP A 39 26.87 -2.52 -0.99
C ASP A 39 26.02 -2.59 -2.28
N SER A 40 24.68 -2.73 -2.18
CA SER A 40 23.82 -2.99 -3.35
C SER A 40 23.69 -1.82 -4.32
N GLY A 41 24.06 -0.61 -3.90
CA GLY A 41 23.76 0.64 -4.63
C GLY A 41 22.27 1.00 -4.67
N GLN A 42 21.38 0.16 -4.11
CA GLN A 42 19.92 0.33 -4.13
C GLN A 42 19.37 1.07 -2.90
N GLN A 43 20.24 1.51 -1.97
CA GLN A 43 19.82 2.16 -0.72
C GLN A 43 18.93 3.39 -0.97
N GLU A 44 19.28 4.22 -1.96
CA GLU A 44 18.48 5.40 -2.34
C GLU A 44 17.14 4.98 -2.95
N GLN A 45 17.14 4.01 -3.87
CA GLN A 45 15.91 3.49 -4.46
C GLN A 45 14.98 2.87 -3.42
N ASN A 46 15.52 2.13 -2.45
CA ASN A 46 14.76 1.54 -1.35
C ASN A 46 14.16 2.62 -0.47
N LEU A 47 14.91 3.68 -0.16
CA LEU A 47 14.41 4.84 0.57
C LEU A 47 13.26 5.52 -0.19
N LEU A 48 13.41 5.73 -1.49
CA LEU A 48 12.38 6.35 -2.34
C LEU A 48 11.12 5.48 -2.47
N THR A 49 11.27 4.15 -2.52
CA THR A 49 10.14 3.23 -2.69
C THR A 49 9.42 2.90 -1.39
N TYR A 50 10.16 2.66 -0.31
CA TYR A 50 9.61 2.14 0.96
C TYR A 50 9.68 3.15 2.11
N GLY A 51 10.31 4.31 1.92
CA GLY A 51 10.64 5.23 3.02
C GLY A 51 11.72 4.69 3.95
N ALA A 52 12.43 3.64 3.56
CA ALA A 52 13.49 3.01 4.34
C ALA A 52 14.53 2.33 3.45
N SER A 53 15.81 2.53 3.77
CA SER A 53 16.92 1.94 3.01
C SER A 53 17.27 0.52 3.47
N ASP A 54 16.91 0.16 4.71
CA ASP A 54 17.12 -1.17 5.29
C ASP A 54 15.86 -2.04 5.29
N PHE A 55 16.05 -3.34 5.11
CA PHE A 55 14.95 -4.31 4.96
C PHE A 55 14.03 -4.39 6.19
N PRO A 56 14.54 -4.48 7.44
CA PRO A 56 13.66 -4.57 8.60
C PRO A 56 12.69 -3.39 8.74
N LYS A 57 13.16 -2.15 8.49
CA LYS A 57 12.28 -0.98 8.53
C LYS A 57 11.31 -0.94 7.35
N ALA A 58 11.77 -1.24 6.14
CA ALA A 58 10.89 -1.32 4.97
C ALA A 58 9.77 -2.35 5.21
N GLN A 59 10.12 -3.53 5.75
CA GLN A 59 9.17 -4.59 6.06
C GLN A 59 8.17 -4.17 7.16
N GLY A 60 8.67 -3.57 8.25
CA GLY A 60 7.82 -3.10 9.33
C GLY A 60 6.75 -2.11 8.84
N ARG A 61 7.14 -1.16 7.99
CA ARG A 61 6.22 -0.18 7.41
C ARG A 61 5.10 -0.80 6.58
N LEU A 62 5.37 -1.88 5.85
CA LEU A 62 4.34 -2.59 5.09
C LEU A 62 3.45 -3.45 5.99
N GLN A 63 4.05 -4.10 6.99
CA GLN A 63 3.32 -4.90 7.97
C GLN A 63 2.35 -4.04 8.80
N GLU A 64 2.71 -2.81 9.14
CA GLU A 64 1.81 -1.88 9.81
C GLU A 64 0.54 -1.60 8.99
N VAL A 65 0.66 -1.50 7.66
CA VAL A 65 -0.49 -1.33 6.77
C VAL A 65 -1.29 -2.63 6.66
N GLU A 66 -0.61 -3.77 6.51
CA GLU A 66 -1.25 -5.09 6.43
C GLU A 66 -2.10 -5.38 7.68
N VAL A 67 -1.54 -5.20 8.87
CA VAL A 67 -2.25 -5.40 10.14
C VAL A 67 -3.46 -4.47 10.26
N GLN A 68 -3.33 -3.20 9.84
CA GLN A 68 -4.45 -2.28 9.83
C GLN A 68 -5.57 -2.76 8.90
N LEU A 69 -5.24 -3.11 7.65
CA LEU A 69 -6.20 -3.59 6.66
C LEU A 69 -6.88 -4.89 7.11
N GLN A 70 -6.09 -5.84 7.61
CA GLN A 70 -6.59 -7.10 8.14
C GLN A 70 -7.54 -6.89 9.33
N THR A 71 -7.20 -5.96 10.23
CA THR A 71 -8.08 -5.59 11.36
C THR A 71 -9.41 -5.03 10.86
N LYS A 72 -9.39 -4.17 9.83
CA LYS A 72 -10.62 -3.62 9.23
C LYS A 72 -11.44 -4.70 8.50
N LEU A 73 -10.79 -5.63 7.82
CA LEU A 73 -11.44 -6.76 7.15
C LEU A 73 -12.13 -7.70 8.15
N ASN A 74 -11.42 -8.07 9.21
CA ASN A 74 -11.95 -8.93 10.28
C ASN A 74 -13.07 -8.24 11.07
N GLY A 75 -12.99 -6.92 11.21
CA GLY A 75 -14.02 -6.09 11.85
C GLY A 75 -15.21 -5.75 10.94
N TRP A 76 -15.25 -6.22 9.69
CA TRP A 76 -16.32 -5.89 8.76
C TRP A 76 -17.63 -6.60 9.13
N SER A 77 -18.54 -5.89 9.79
CA SER A 77 -19.85 -6.42 10.20
C SER A 77 -21.02 -5.97 9.31
N GLY A 78 -20.77 -5.16 8.29
CA GLY A 78 -21.78 -4.61 7.38
C GLY A 78 -22.00 -5.45 6.12
N ASP A 79 -22.95 -5.03 5.27
CA ASP A 79 -23.14 -5.61 3.93
C ASP A 79 -21.83 -5.49 3.14
N PRO A 80 -21.30 -6.58 2.54
CA PRO A 80 -20.05 -6.55 1.80
C PRO A 80 -20.08 -5.65 0.55
N ASN A 81 -21.27 -5.33 0.02
CA ASN A 81 -21.45 -4.50 -1.17
C ASN A 81 -21.65 -3.03 -0.83
N LEU A 82 -21.97 -2.69 0.43
CA LEU A 82 -22.14 -1.31 0.85
C LEU A 82 -20.79 -0.67 1.15
N THR A 83 -20.56 0.50 0.55
CA THR A 83 -19.42 1.34 0.90
C THR A 83 -19.60 1.93 2.29
N GLN A 84 -18.55 1.95 3.08
CA GLN A 84 -18.48 2.68 4.35
C GLN A 84 -17.16 3.43 4.47
N SER A 85 -17.12 4.43 5.34
CA SER A 85 -15.89 5.16 5.64
C SER A 85 -14.99 4.29 6.53
N VAL A 86 -13.86 3.87 5.98
CA VAL A 86 -12.83 3.08 6.64
C VAL A 86 -11.61 3.99 6.85
N PRO A 87 -11.28 4.35 8.11
CA PRO A 87 -10.08 5.13 8.39
C PRO A 87 -8.84 4.23 8.27
N ILE A 88 -7.89 4.62 7.42
CA ILE A 88 -6.61 3.93 7.22
C ILE A 88 -5.49 4.95 7.36
N ALA A 89 -4.55 4.70 8.26
CA ALA A 89 -3.38 5.56 8.42
C ALA A 89 -2.28 5.11 7.45
N LEU A 90 -2.06 5.93 6.42
CA LEU A 90 -1.00 5.76 5.43
C LEU A 90 -0.13 7.02 5.41
N ASP A 91 1.19 6.86 5.43
CA ASP A 91 2.11 7.94 5.06
C ASP A 91 2.31 8.03 3.54
N SER A 92 3.04 9.07 3.09
CA SER A 92 3.24 9.34 1.65
C SER A 92 3.88 8.17 0.90
N TYR A 93 4.84 7.47 1.49
CA TYR A 93 5.47 6.30 0.87
C TYR A 93 4.51 5.12 0.79
N GLN A 94 3.74 4.88 1.86
CA GLN A 94 2.72 3.83 1.88
C GLN A 94 1.60 4.11 0.88
N VAL A 95 1.19 5.38 0.71
CA VAL A 95 0.23 5.79 -0.33
C VAL A 95 0.80 5.51 -1.72
N GLN A 96 2.02 5.95 -2.01
CA GLN A 96 2.64 5.76 -3.32
C GLN A 96 2.76 4.27 -3.66
N LEU A 97 3.22 3.46 -2.71
CA LEU A 97 3.34 2.03 -2.91
C LEU A 97 1.98 1.37 -3.13
N MET A 98 0.97 1.71 -2.32
CA MET A 98 -0.40 1.22 -2.49
C MET A 98 -0.93 1.54 -3.89
N ARG A 99 -0.76 2.78 -4.36
CA ARG A 99 -1.17 3.20 -5.71
C ARG A 99 -0.47 2.36 -6.77
N SER A 100 0.86 2.22 -6.69
CA SER A 100 1.64 1.44 -7.66
C SER A 100 1.20 -0.03 -7.73
N GLN A 101 0.93 -0.66 -6.59
CA GLN A 101 0.47 -2.05 -6.55
C GLN A 101 -0.95 -2.19 -7.11
N LEU A 102 -1.85 -1.28 -6.74
CA LEU A 102 -3.20 -1.24 -7.31
C LEU A 102 -3.17 -1.04 -8.83
N GLU A 103 -2.29 -0.19 -9.36
CA GLU A 103 -2.09 -0.02 -10.80
C GLU A 103 -1.63 -1.32 -11.49
N HIS A 104 -0.77 -2.13 -10.86
CA HIS A 104 -0.42 -3.46 -11.38
C HIS A 104 -1.65 -4.39 -11.43
N HIS A 105 -2.52 -4.36 -10.42
CA HIS A 105 -3.77 -5.13 -10.44
C HIS A 105 -4.73 -4.67 -11.55
N ARG A 106 -4.78 -3.37 -11.84
CA ARG A 106 -5.59 -2.80 -12.93
C ARG A 106 -5.21 -3.38 -14.30
N GLN A 107 -3.91 -3.60 -14.53
CA GLN A 107 -3.39 -4.10 -15.79
C GLN A 107 -3.54 -5.63 -15.95
N GLY A 108 -3.76 -6.36 -14.85
CA GLY A 108 -3.81 -7.83 -14.83
C GLY A 108 -5.20 -8.46 -14.87
N SER A 109 -6.28 -7.70 -14.63
CA SER A 109 -7.67 -8.22 -14.68
C SER A 109 -8.69 -7.12 -14.95
N ASP A 110 -9.43 -7.23 -16.06
CA ASP A 110 -10.53 -6.32 -16.42
C ASP A 110 -11.62 -6.23 -15.34
N ASP A 111 -11.92 -7.33 -14.63
CA ASP A 111 -13.00 -7.40 -13.64
C ASP A 111 -12.79 -6.50 -12.41
N ASN A 112 -11.54 -6.16 -12.07
CA ASN A 112 -11.22 -5.35 -10.89
C ASN A 112 -10.80 -3.92 -11.23
N ALA A 113 -10.69 -3.56 -12.52
CA ALA A 113 -10.19 -2.26 -12.95
C ALA A 113 -11.02 -1.10 -12.39
N GLN A 114 -12.35 -1.24 -12.35
CA GLN A 114 -13.24 -0.23 -11.79
C GLN A 114 -13.05 -0.06 -10.28
N LEU A 115 -12.97 -1.16 -9.53
CA LEU A 115 -12.76 -1.12 -8.08
C LEU A 115 -11.41 -0.46 -7.73
N VAL A 116 -10.38 -0.78 -8.52
CA VAL A 116 -9.05 -0.18 -8.40
C VAL A 116 -9.09 1.32 -8.67
N ASP A 117 -9.73 1.75 -9.76
CA ASP A 117 -9.83 3.17 -10.12
C ASP A 117 -10.55 3.96 -9.01
N GLU A 118 -11.61 3.41 -8.41
CA GLU A 118 -12.31 4.02 -7.28
C GLU A 118 -11.43 4.16 -6.02
N ILE A 119 -10.51 3.22 -5.76
CA ILE A 119 -9.57 3.33 -4.64
C ILE A 119 -8.50 4.38 -4.95
N ILE A 120 -7.89 4.33 -6.14
CA ILE A 120 -6.81 5.23 -6.57
C ILE A 120 -7.29 6.68 -6.55
N ASN A 121 -8.52 6.96 -6.98
CA ASN A 121 -9.10 8.31 -6.96
C ASN A 121 -9.31 8.87 -5.53
N GLN A 122 -9.34 8.01 -4.51
CA GLN A 122 -9.47 8.42 -3.10
C GLN A 122 -8.12 8.55 -2.40
N LEU A 123 -7.07 7.90 -2.90
CA LEU A 123 -5.72 8.02 -2.38
C LEU A 123 -5.11 9.35 -2.84
N PRO A 124 -4.46 10.13 -1.95
CA PRO A 124 -3.84 11.38 -2.35
C PRO A 124 -2.77 11.14 -3.42
N GLU A 125 -2.64 12.06 -4.36
CA GLU A 125 -1.64 12.00 -5.45
C GLU A 125 -0.21 12.30 -4.97
N ASN A 126 0.02 12.40 -3.65
CA ASN A 126 1.24 12.95 -3.09
C ASN A 126 2.47 12.13 -3.47
N SER A 127 3.30 12.77 -4.29
CA SER A 127 4.71 12.46 -4.45
C SER A 127 5.42 12.71 -3.10
N PRO A 128 6.43 11.92 -2.71
CA PRO A 128 7.24 12.18 -1.52
C PRO A 128 7.98 13.53 -1.48
N ASN A 129 7.78 14.40 -2.49
CA ASN A 129 8.38 15.72 -2.59
C ASN A 129 7.29 16.80 -2.70
N GLU A 130 6.77 17.25 -1.56
CA GLU A 130 6.54 18.68 -1.41
C GLU A 130 7.72 19.24 -0.62
N ASN A 131 8.65 19.87 -1.34
CA ASN A 131 9.44 20.95 -0.78
C ASN A 131 8.49 21.87 -0.01
N SER A 132 8.75 22.08 1.27
CA SER A 132 8.17 23.17 2.03
C SER A 132 9.30 23.80 2.84
N ASP A 133 9.92 24.78 2.17
CA ASP A 133 10.76 25.91 2.65
C ASP A 133 11.98 25.63 3.53
#